data_AF-A0A7V9R0A9-F1
#
_entry.id   AF-A0A7V9R0A9-F1
#
_cell.length_a   1.000
_cell.length_b   1.000
_cell.length_c   1.000
_cell.angle_alpha   90.00
_cell.angle_beta   90.00
_cell.angle_gamma   90.00
#
_symmetry.space_group_name_H-M   'P 1'
#
loop_
_entity.id
_entity.type
_entity.pdbx_description
1 polymer ?
#
loop_
_entity_poly.entity_id
_entity_poly.type
_entity_poly.pdbx_seq_one_letter_code
_entity_poly.pdbx_strand_id
1 'polypeptide(L)'
;MRRSSSVTSVSWIPSEAIPGPMKIPFSLGVGHYDAPPPPQLGDLTDWRDADRFRFANYLAAWIEVDDEGQITAQGHAGEGFIGSTTLRLGRSSATFTAISYPDRQNEPEVGDGWVRFRQTVGGRTGAPMPRTVNRPPFVQLAAPTVWTTLELTLHADGAAEGRMTGASPFPRHWVYDDSGVLVAKSGLTDFSGWSKECFGDHSPWGDVDSPALVTVAETALERTLSAAVMRGGRKPKVRTLREGEELVRQGDSGHELFLLLDGILEVLVDGDPIAELGPGAVAGERALLEGGSRTSTLRARTRVRVAVAAAEQVDTEALHELAEGHRREEQDGPQPTA
;
A
#
# COMPACT_ATOMS: atom_id res chain seq x y z
N MET A 1 -4.88 -33.63 -9.80
CA MET A 1 -5.13 -32.30 -10.41
C MET A 1 -4.13 -31.28 -9.89
N ARG A 2 -3.47 -30.52 -10.77
CA ARG A 2 -2.58 -29.41 -10.37
C ARG A 2 -3.37 -28.12 -10.20
N ARG A 3 -3.09 -27.38 -9.14
CA ARG A 3 -3.67 -26.07 -8.83
C ARG A 3 -2.56 -25.07 -8.58
N SER A 4 -2.75 -23.84 -9.05
CA SER A 4 -1.75 -22.78 -8.96
C SER A 4 -2.42 -21.44 -8.74
N SER A 5 -1.75 -20.55 -8.03
CA SER A 5 -2.16 -19.16 -7.86
C SER A 5 -0.90 -18.30 -7.65
N SER A 6 -1.09 -16.99 -7.54
CA SER A 6 -0.02 -16.03 -7.32
C SER A 6 -0.48 -14.81 -6.54
N VAL A 7 0.45 -14.12 -5.93
CA VAL A 7 0.26 -12.80 -5.33
C VAL A 7 1.44 -11.92 -5.69
N THR A 8 1.17 -10.66 -6.03
CA THR A 8 2.20 -9.72 -6.48
C THR A 8 2.20 -8.48 -5.62
N SER A 9 3.36 -8.02 -5.16
CA SER A 9 3.52 -6.66 -4.64
C SER A 9 4.24 -5.76 -5.65
N VAL A 10 3.83 -4.50 -5.76
CA VAL A 10 4.50 -3.46 -6.54
C VAL A 10 4.73 -2.22 -5.68
N SER A 11 5.96 -1.75 -5.66
CA SER A 11 6.43 -0.60 -4.90
C SER A 11 6.58 0.64 -5.77
N TRP A 12 6.03 1.75 -5.32
CA TRP A 12 6.11 3.04 -6.02
C TRP A 12 6.17 4.19 -5.01
N ILE A 13 6.73 5.32 -5.43
CA ILE A 13 6.92 6.48 -4.54
C ILE A 13 5.75 7.47 -4.71
N PRO A 14 4.87 7.63 -3.70
CA PRO A 14 3.84 8.66 -3.74
C PRO A 14 4.47 10.04 -3.58
N SER A 15 4.05 11.01 -4.40
CA SER A 15 4.52 12.41 -4.33
C SER A 15 4.20 13.09 -2.99
N GLU A 16 3.24 12.55 -2.25
CA GLU A 16 2.77 13.04 -0.96
C GLU A 16 3.50 12.44 0.24
N ALA A 17 4.20 11.30 0.05
CA ALA A 17 4.85 10.54 1.12
C ALA A 17 6.21 11.15 1.54
N ILE A 18 6.82 12.00 0.70
CA ILE A 18 8.10 12.66 1.02
C ILE A 18 7.83 14.04 1.67
N PRO A 19 8.29 14.33 2.90
CA PRO A 19 8.09 15.63 3.54
C PRO A 19 9.16 16.67 3.15
N GLY A 20 8.76 17.95 3.13
CA GLY A 20 9.66 19.10 3.24
C GLY A 20 10.72 19.24 2.12
N PRO A 21 11.96 19.67 2.45
CA PRO A 21 13.02 19.97 1.48
C PRO A 21 13.54 18.72 0.74
N MET A 22 13.19 17.51 1.16
CA MET A 22 13.50 16.28 0.43
C MET A 22 12.68 16.14 -0.87
N LYS A 23 11.65 16.97 -1.06
CA LYS A 23 10.96 17.13 -2.36
C LYS A 23 11.80 17.89 -3.39
N ILE A 24 12.84 18.62 -2.97
CA ILE A 24 13.59 19.55 -3.82
C ILE A 24 14.16 18.86 -5.07
N PRO A 25 14.81 17.69 -5.00
CA PRO A 25 15.28 16.97 -6.19
C PRO A 25 14.15 16.63 -7.18
N PHE A 26 12.97 16.23 -6.69
CA PHE A 26 11.80 15.92 -7.52
C PHE A 26 11.14 17.18 -8.11
N SER A 27 11.10 18.29 -7.37
CA SER A 27 10.59 19.58 -7.88
C SER A 27 11.54 20.30 -8.84
N LEU A 28 12.84 19.99 -8.79
CA LEU A 28 13.88 20.51 -9.70
C LEU A 28 14.07 19.64 -10.95
N GLY A 29 13.23 18.62 -11.14
CA GLY A 29 13.26 17.73 -12.31
C GLY A 29 14.33 16.63 -12.25
N VAL A 30 15.09 16.52 -11.16
CA VAL A 30 16.19 15.54 -10.97
C VAL A 30 15.67 14.12 -10.80
N GLY A 31 14.49 13.96 -10.21
CA GLY A 31 13.72 12.70 -10.17
C GLY A 31 12.28 12.92 -10.60
N HIS A 32 11.65 11.91 -11.19
CA HIS A 32 10.24 11.86 -11.53
C HIS A 32 9.43 11.25 -10.37
N TYR A 33 8.26 11.81 -10.08
CA TYR A 33 7.28 11.10 -9.26
C TYR A 33 6.73 9.95 -10.09
N ASP A 34 6.64 8.76 -9.49
CA ASP A 34 6.01 7.62 -10.15
C ASP A 34 4.51 7.94 -10.27
N ALA A 35 3.94 7.75 -11.47
CA ALA A 35 2.49 7.65 -11.56
C ALA A 35 2.06 6.45 -10.72
N PRO A 36 0.94 6.53 -9.98
CA PRO A 36 0.44 5.36 -9.27
C PRO A 36 0.29 4.20 -10.27
N PRO A 37 0.69 2.98 -9.91
CA PRO A 37 0.42 1.80 -10.72
C PRO A 37 -1.06 1.73 -11.10
N PRO A 38 -1.42 1.20 -12.27
CA PRO A 38 -2.82 0.94 -12.60
C PRO A 38 -3.39 -0.16 -11.69
N PRO A 39 -4.72 -0.17 -11.45
CA PRO A 39 -5.36 -1.18 -10.60
C PRO A 39 -5.35 -2.58 -11.21
N GLN A 40 -5.09 -2.69 -12.52
CA GLN A 40 -4.82 -3.94 -13.21
C GLN A 40 -3.32 -4.06 -13.43
N LEU A 41 -2.73 -5.14 -12.94
CA LEU A 41 -1.33 -5.47 -13.14
C LEU A 41 -1.07 -5.73 -14.63
N GLY A 42 0.00 -5.12 -15.15
CA GLY A 42 0.53 -5.41 -16.47
C GLY A 42 1.73 -6.35 -16.40
N ASP A 43 2.45 -6.49 -17.51
CA ASP A 43 3.67 -7.29 -17.53
C ASP A 43 4.79 -6.62 -16.69
N LEU A 44 5.30 -7.34 -15.70
CA LEU A 44 6.32 -6.83 -14.78
C LEU A 44 7.67 -6.56 -15.46
N THR A 45 7.99 -7.30 -16.53
CA THR A 45 9.23 -7.10 -17.31
C THR A 45 9.12 -5.80 -18.09
N ASP A 46 8.02 -5.61 -18.81
CA ASP A 46 7.75 -4.37 -19.55
C ASP A 46 7.71 -3.15 -18.61
N TRP A 47 7.07 -3.30 -17.44
CA TRP A 47 6.98 -2.23 -16.45
C TRP A 47 8.35 -1.88 -15.84
N ARG A 48 9.19 -2.89 -15.55
CA ARG A 48 10.57 -2.67 -15.09
C ARG A 48 11.36 -1.91 -16.14
N ASP A 49 11.30 -2.34 -17.39
CA ASP A 49 12.07 -1.76 -18.49
C ASP A 49 11.61 -0.32 -18.82
N ALA A 50 10.34 0.00 -18.52
CA ALA A 50 9.77 1.35 -18.61
C ALA A 50 9.91 2.20 -17.32
N ASP A 51 10.66 1.74 -16.31
CA ASP A 51 10.84 2.40 -14.99
C ASP A 51 9.50 2.79 -14.32
N ARG A 52 8.48 1.92 -14.44
CA ARG A 52 7.12 2.12 -13.92
C ARG A 52 6.98 1.82 -12.43
N PHE A 53 7.92 1.08 -11.86
CA PHE A 53 7.98 0.77 -10.44
C PHE A 53 9.44 0.72 -9.99
N ARG A 54 9.65 0.81 -8.68
CA ARG A 54 10.99 0.71 -8.08
C ARG A 54 11.35 -0.72 -7.73
N PHE A 55 10.35 -1.47 -7.32
CA PHE A 55 10.49 -2.84 -6.87
C PHE A 55 9.17 -3.61 -7.08
N ALA A 56 9.24 -4.91 -7.40
CA ALA A 56 8.11 -5.81 -7.33
C ALA A 56 8.51 -7.19 -6.79
N ASN A 57 7.59 -7.85 -6.08
CA ASN A 57 7.73 -9.21 -5.57
C ASN A 57 6.60 -10.05 -6.17
N TYR A 58 6.92 -11.01 -7.03
CA TYR A 58 5.94 -11.93 -7.62
C TYR A 58 6.08 -13.28 -6.93
N LEU A 59 5.09 -13.70 -6.15
CA LEU A 59 5.05 -15.02 -5.53
C LEU A 59 4.03 -15.88 -6.26
N ALA A 60 4.49 -16.89 -6.99
CA ALA A 60 3.65 -17.92 -7.57
C ALA A 60 3.95 -19.28 -6.96
N ALA A 61 2.92 -20.11 -6.80
CA ALA A 61 3.08 -21.47 -6.29
C ALA A 61 2.03 -22.41 -6.87
N TRP A 62 2.26 -23.71 -6.66
CA TRP A 62 1.32 -24.75 -7.06
C TRP A 62 1.31 -25.92 -6.09
N ILE A 63 0.19 -26.63 -6.07
CA ILE A 63 0.00 -27.91 -5.38
C ILE A 63 -0.60 -28.93 -6.34
N GLU A 64 -0.30 -30.21 -6.15
CA GLU A 64 -0.98 -31.34 -6.80
C GLU A 64 -1.88 -32.02 -5.78
N VAL A 65 -3.16 -32.18 -6.14
CA VAL A 65 -4.18 -32.80 -5.29
C VAL A 65 -4.66 -34.07 -5.98
N ASP A 66 -4.69 -35.19 -5.29
CA ASP A 66 -5.25 -36.44 -5.84
C ASP A 66 -6.79 -36.46 -5.82
N ASP A 67 -7.37 -37.58 -6.24
CA ASP A 67 -8.83 -37.75 -6.31
C ASP A 67 -9.48 -37.87 -4.92
N GLU A 68 -8.69 -38.14 -3.87
CA GLU A 68 -9.11 -38.21 -2.46
C GLU A 68 -9.01 -36.84 -1.76
N GLY A 69 -8.56 -35.81 -2.47
CA GLY A 69 -8.38 -34.47 -1.94
C GLY A 69 -7.07 -34.28 -1.15
N GLN A 70 -6.12 -35.22 -1.26
CA GLN A 70 -4.83 -35.13 -0.57
C GLN A 70 -3.80 -34.40 -1.42
N ILE A 71 -3.00 -33.55 -0.78
CA ILE A 71 -1.89 -32.85 -1.43
C ILE A 71 -0.70 -33.82 -1.56
N THR A 72 -0.29 -34.08 -2.80
CA THR A 72 0.73 -35.07 -3.15
C THR A 72 2.06 -34.46 -3.61
N ALA A 73 2.02 -33.23 -4.12
CA ALA A 73 3.22 -32.47 -4.47
C ALA A 73 2.97 -30.96 -4.37
N GLN A 74 4.06 -30.18 -4.29
CA GLN A 74 4.02 -28.74 -4.18
C GLN A 74 5.25 -28.11 -4.84
N GLY A 75 5.14 -26.86 -5.28
CA GLY A 75 6.30 -26.11 -5.76
C GLY A 75 6.14 -24.60 -5.74
N HIS A 76 7.28 -23.94 -5.59
CA HIS A 76 7.42 -22.49 -5.47
C HIS A 76 8.05 -21.94 -6.77
N ALA A 77 7.48 -20.87 -7.33
CA ALA A 77 7.86 -20.32 -8.64
C ALA A 77 7.87 -18.77 -8.67
N GLY A 78 8.04 -18.14 -7.50
CA GLY A 78 8.15 -16.68 -7.40
C GLY A 78 9.49 -16.12 -7.89
N GLU A 79 9.49 -14.81 -8.20
CA GLU A 79 10.63 -14.03 -8.66
C GLU A 79 10.56 -12.58 -8.15
N GLY A 80 11.74 -12.01 -7.89
CA GLY A 80 11.93 -10.61 -7.59
C GLY A 80 12.27 -9.72 -8.78
N PHE A 81 11.70 -8.51 -8.81
CA PHE A 81 12.02 -7.49 -9.82
C PHE A 81 12.50 -6.20 -9.14
N ILE A 82 13.63 -5.66 -9.60
CA ILE A 82 14.11 -4.36 -9.16
C ILE A 82 14.43 -3.47 -10.37
N GLY A 83 13.84 -2.27 -10.38
CA GLY A 83 13.99 -1.30 -11.47
C GLY A 83 15.24 -0.44 -11.29
N SER A 84 15.92 -0.11 -12.39
CA SER A 84 17.02 0.88 -12.37
C SER A 84 16.45 2.29 -12.47
N THR A 85 16.96 3.22 -11.66
CA THR A 85 16.46 4.60 -11.65
C THR A 85 17.36 5.50 -12.49
N THR A 86 16.77 6.21 -13.46
CA THR A 86 17.49 7.26 -14.20
C THR A 86 17.10 8.64 -13.68
N LEU A 87 18.06 9.33 -13.06
CA LEU A 87 17.91 10.73 -12.65
C LEU A 87 18.33 11.66 -13.79
N ARG A 88 17.57 12.73 -14.05
CA ARG A 88 17.84 13.70 -15.13
C ARG A 88 17.96 15.12 -14.57
N LEU A 89 19.11 15.76 -14.64
CA LEU A 89 19.30 17.16 -14.23
C LEU A 89 19.65 18.02 -15.44
N GLY A 90 18.71 18.83 -15.92
CA GLY A 90 18.87 19.64 -17.11
C GLY A 90 19.09 18.77 -18.36
N ARG A 91 20.25 18.89 -19.01
CA ARG A 91 20.64 18.05 -20.18
C ARG A 91 21.42 16.79 -19.80
N SER A 92 21.74 16.61 -18.52
CA SER A 92 22.53 15.49 -18.03
C SER A 92 21.64 14.42 -17.43
N SER A 93 21.97 13.15 -17.62
CA SER A 93 21.29 12.02 -16.97
C SER A 93 22.29 11.06 -16.35
N ALA A 94 21.94 10.47 -15.21
CA ALA A 94 22.69 9.41 -14.56
C ALA A 94 21.73 8.26 -14.22
N THR A 95 22.06 7.05 -14.68
CA THR A 95 21.33 5.83 -14.33
C THR A 95 22.03 5.13 -13.19
N PHE A 96 21.29 4.87 -12.14
CA PHE A 96 21.73 4.17 -10.96
C PHE A 96 21.13 2.77 -10.98
N THR A 97 22.00 1.79 -11.16
CA THR A 97 21.62 0.38 -11.18
C THR A 97 21.17 -0.05 -9.80
N ALA A 98 19.96 -0.58 -9.71
CA ALA A 98 19.49 -1.20 -8.49
C ALA A 98 20.17 -2.55 -8.28
N ILE A 99 20.43 -2.91 -7.03
CA ILE A 99 21.08 -4.17 -6.67
C ILE A 99 20.03 -5.03 -6.00
N SER A 100 19.58 -6.08 -6.68
CA SER A 100 18.72 -7.10 -6.07
C SER A 100 19.52 -7.89 -5.05
N TYR A 101 18.92 -8.16 -3.90
CA TYR A 101 19.42 -9.20 -3.00
C TYR A 101 18.91 -10.58 -3.45
N PRO A 102 19.53 -11.68 -2.99
CA PRO A 102 18.99 -13.00 -3.24
C PRO A 102 17.59 -13.13 -2.64
N ASP A 103 16.64 -13.57 -3.44
CA ASP A 103 15.27 -13.83 -2.99
C ASP A 103 15.28 -14.90 -1.89
N ARG A 104 14.54 -14.65 -0.81
CA ARG A 104 14.38 -15.62 0.28
C ARG A 104 13.08 -16.36 0.07
N GLN A 105 13.16 -17.61 -0.34
CA GLN A 105 12.03 -18.53 -0.41
C GLN A 105 12.15 -19.51 0.76
N ASN A 106 11.17 -19.47 1.67
CA ASN A 106 11.15 -20.39 2.80
C ASN A 106 10.66 -21.77 2.36
N GLU A 107 11.03 -22.82 3.09
CA GLU A 107 10.39 -24.13 2.95
C GLU A 107 8.87 -23.97 3.15
N PRO A 108 8.02 -24.50 2.26
CA PRO A 108 6.59 -24.34 2.41
C PRO A 108 6.07 -25.01 3.68
N GLU A 109 5.21 -24.31 4.41
CA GLU A 109 4.51 -24.85 5.57
C GLU A 109 3.35 -25.71 5.08
N VAL A 110 3.29 -26.96 5.51
CA VAL A 110 2.22 -27.90 5.13
C VAL A 110 1.29 -28.10 6.32
N GLY A 111 0.00 -27.92 6.10
CA GLY A 111 -1.06 -28.23 7.06
C GLY A 111 -2.09 -29.18 6.50
N ASP A 112 -3.16 -29.40 7.25
CA ASP A 112 -4.25 -30.28 6.84
C ASP A 112 -5.06 -29.64 5.70
N GLY A 113 -4.90 -30.18 4.49
CA GLY A 113 -5.57 -29.68 3.29
C GLY A 113 -5.05 -28.34 2.77
N TRP A 114 -3.89 -27.85 3.20
CA TRP A 114 -3.31 -26.60 2.68
C TRP A 114 -1.77 -26.57 2.70
N VAL A 115 -1.19 -25.73 1.84
CA VAL A 115 0.24 -25.41 1.81
C VAL A 115 0.42 -23.90 1.78
N ARG A 116 1.31 -23.37 2.62
CA ARG A 116 1.68 -21.95 2.64
C ARG A 116 3.11 -21.74 2.18
N PHE A 117 3.26 -20.85 1.20
CA PHE A 117 4.52 -20.41 0.63
C PHE A 117 4.83 -19.01 1.13
N ARG A 118 6.11 -18.72 1.41
CA ARG A 118 6.55 -17.40 1.85
C ARG A 118 7.78 -16.96 1.05
N GLN A 119 7.73 -15.76 0.48
CA GLN A 119 8.81 -15.17 -0.29
C GLN A 119 9.10 -13.73 0.13
N THR A 120 10.36 -13.46 0.47
CA THR A 120 10.87 -12.11 0.67
C THR A 120 11.79 -11.71 -0.48
N VAL A 121 11.45 -10.61 -1.13
CA VAL A 121 12.25 -9.99 -2.19
C VAL A 121 12.63 -8.58 -1.75
N GLY A 122 13.83 -8.13 -2.07
CA GLY A 122 14.31 -6.80 -1.74
C GLY A 122 15.65 -6.48 -2.36
N GLY A 123 16.12 -5.27 -2.11
CA GLY A 123 17.40 -4.83 -2.62
C GLY A 123 17.64 -3.34 -2.42
N ARG A 124 18.80 -2.89 -2.89
CA ARG A 124 19.16 -1.47 -2.91
C ARG A 124 18.57 -0.83 -4.15
N THR A 125 17.64 0.10 -3.96
CA THR A 125 16.94 0.77 -5.06
C THR A 125 17.84 1.73 -5.85
N GLY A 126 17.48 2.08 -7.08
CA GLY A 126 18.28 3.01 -7.88
C GLY A 126 18.30 4.46 -7.39
N ALA A 127 17.56 4.86 -6.34
CA ALA A 127 17.52 6.26 -5.91
C ALA A 127 18.57 6.54 -4.80
N PRO A 128 19.72 7.17 -5.10
CA PRO A 128 20.71 7.49 -4.06
C PRO A 128 20.16 8.50 -3.05
N MET A 129 20.33 8.18 -1.77
CA MET A 129 20.01 9.06 -0.65
C MET A 129 21.29 9.44 0.13
N PRO A 130 21.36 10.66 0.70
CA PRO A 130 22.45 11.03 1.60
C PRO A 130 22.47 10.12 2.82
N ARG A 131 23.62 9.49 3.07
CA ARG A 131 23.91 8.66 4.24
C ARG A 131 25.04 9.30 5.03
N THR A 132 24.78 9.61 6.29
CA THR A 132 25.83 10.06 7.22
C THR A 132 26.73 8.89 7.59
N VAL A 133 28.04 9.09 7.55
CA VAL A 133 29.05 8.09 7.89
C VAL A 133 30.10 8.66 8.85
N ASN A 134 30.70 7.80 9.67
CA ASN A 134 31.63 8.21 10.73
C ASN A 134 33.05 8.52 10.21
N ARG A 135 33.28 8.53 8.90
CA ARG A 135 34.58 8.80 8.26
C ARG A 135 34.41 9.71 7.04
N PRO A 136 35.39 10.56 6.71
CA PRO A 136 35.36 11.36 5.48
C PRO A 136 35.16 10.50 4.21
N PRO A 137 34.37 10.95 3.21
CA PRO A 137 33.48 12.11 3.27
C PRO A 137 32.25 11.76 4.12
N PHE A 138 32.02 12.51 5.22
CA PHE A 138 31.03 12.23 6.27
C PHE A 138 29.56 12.12 5.79
N VAL A 139 29.33 12.40 4.50
CA VAL A 139 28.10 12.12 3.76
C VAL A 139 28.47 11.34 2.51
N GLN A 140 27.87 10.16 2.34
CA GLN A 140 27.98 9.33 1.14
C GLN A 140 26.61 9.20 0.48
N LEU A 141 26.58 9.04 -0.84
CA LEU A 141 25.35 8.68 -1.54
C LEU A 141 25.23 7.15 -1.55
N ALA A 142 24.15 6.63 -0.98
CA ALA A 142 23.88 5.21 -0.96
C ALA A 142 22.43 4.94 -1.36
N ALA A 143 22.22 3.83 -2.06
CA ALA A 143 20.91 3.32 -2.39
C ALA A 143 20.27 2.66 -1.15
N PRO A 144 19.05 3.07 -0.74
CA PRO A 144 18.40 2.51 0.43
C PRO A 144 17.84 1.11 0.14
N THR A 145 17.77 0.27 1.18
CA THR A 145 17.16 -1.05 1.11
C THR A 145 15.63 -0.93 1.18
N VAL A 146 14.95 -1.64 0.27
CA VAL A 146 13.49 -1.76 0.18
C VAL A 146 13.16 -3.25 0.00
N TRP A 147 12.06 -3.70 0.60
CA TRP A 147 11.64 -5.11 0.51
C TRP A 147 10.15 -5.28 0.73
N THR A 148 9.64 -6.44 0.32
CA THR A 148 8.35 -6.97 0.78
C THR A 148 8.48 -8.47 1.02
N THR A 149 7.66 -8.97 1.95
CA THR A 149 7.47 -10.38 2.25
C THR A 149 6.02 -10.72 1.94
N LEU A 150 5.83 -11.67 1.03
CA LEU A 150 4.53 -12.18 0.61
C LEU A 150 4.32 -13.59 1.15
N GLU A 151 3.06 -13.92 1.44
CA GLU A 151 2.60 -15.26 1.75
C GLU A 151 1.45 -15.64 0.82
N LEU A 152 1.46 -16.89 0.35
CA LEU A 152 0.41 -17.48 -0.48
C LEU A 152 0.03 -18.82 0.13
N THR A 153 -1.23 -18.98 0.52
CA THR A 153 -1.77 -20.27 1.00
C THR A 153 -2.65 -20.87 -0.08
N LEU A 154 -2.40 -22.11 -0.46
CA LEU A 154 -3.21 -22.89 -1.41
C LEU A 154 -3.91 -24.03 -0.69
N HIS A 155 -5.19 -24.23 -0.97
CA HIS A 155 -6.01 -25.25 -0.34
C HIS A 155 -6.42 -26.38 -1.29
N ALA A 156 -6.57 -27.58 -0.72
CA ALA A 156 -7.00 -28.79 -1.41
C ALA A 156 -8.48 -28.78 -1.83
N ASP A 157 -9.25 -27.75 -1.47
CA ASP A 157 -10.60 -27.47 -2.00
C ASP A 157 -10.61 -26.49 -3.19
N GLY A 158 -9.53 -25.75 -3.39
CA GLY A 158 -9.34 -24.79 -4.49
C GLY A 158 -9.23 -23.34 -4.01
N ALA A 159 -9.41 -23.06 -2.72
CA ALA A 159 -9.19 -21.73 -2.17
C ALA A 159 -7.71 -21.33 -2.25
N ALA A 160 -7.46 -20.04 -2.46
CA ALA A 160 -6.13 -19.45 -2.46
C ALA A 160 -6.17 -18.09 -1.75
N GLU A 161 -5.17 -17.85 -0.89
CA GLU A 161 -5.08 -16.63 -0.09
C GLU A 161 -3.69 -16.02 -0.20
N GLY A 162 -3.60 -14.86 -0.86
CA GLY A 162 -2.38 -14.07 -0.97
C GLY A 162 -2.39 -12.87 -0.04
N ARG A 163 -1.27 -12.62 0.67
CA ARG A 163 -1.11 -11.43 1.53
C ARG A 163 0.33 -10.95 1.57
N MET A 164 0.51 -9.68 1.94
CA MET A 164 1.82 -9.11 2.27
C MET A 164 1.96 -9.05 3.79
N THR A 165 2.89 -9.82 4.35
CA THR A 165 3.09 -9.94 5.81
C THR A 165 4.25 -9.09 6.33
N GLY A 166 5.18 -8.72 5.46
CA GLY A 166 6.31 -7.85 5.80
C GLY A 166 6.61 -6.85 4.68
N ALA A 167 7.08 -5.67 5.05
CA ALA A 167 7.48 -4.65 4.09
C ALA A 167 8.39 -3.61 4.73
N SER A 168 9.25 -3.01 3.90
CA SER A 168 9.91 -1.76 4.29
C SER A 168 8.85 -0.67 4.60
N PRO A 169 9.04 0.19 5.61
CA PRO A 169 8.09 1.26 5.90
C PRO A 169 7.98 2.34 4.81
N PHE A 170 8.85 2.32 3.82
CA PHE A 170 8.82 3.16 2.63
C PHE A 170 9.57 2.42 1.50
N PRO A 171 9.14 2.51 0.22
CA PRO A 171 8.05 3.31 -0.35
C PRO A 171 6.65 2.70 -0.10
N ARG A 172 5.62 3.14 -0.84
CA ARG A 172 4.28 2.55 -0.73
C ARG A 172 4.22 1.26 -1.55
N HIS A 173 3.56 0.24 -1.02
CA HIS A 173 3.43 -1.08 -1.64
C HIS A 173 1.97 -1.38 -1.96
N TRP A 174 1.69 -1.83 -3.18
CA TRP A 174 0.37 -2.31 -3.61
C TRP A 174 0.42 -3.82 -3.81
N VAL A 175 -0.67 -4.51 -3.50
CA VAL A 175 -0.78 -5.97 -3.58
C VAL A 175 -1.88 -6.34 -4.56
N TYR A 176 -1.55 -7.22 -5.50
CA TYR A 176 -2.44 -7.73 -6.53
C TYR A 176 -2.65 -9.23 -6.33
N ASP A 177 -3.87 -9.70 -6.60
CA ASP A 177 -4.21 -11.12 -6.63
C ASP A 177 -3.70 -11.82 -7.90
N ASP A 178 -4.07 -13.09 -8.09
CA ASP A 178 -3.64 -13.92 -9.21
C ASP A 178 -4.26 -13.53 -10.56
N SER A 179 -5.39 -12.81 -10.54
CA SER A 179 -5.98 -12.18 -11.71
C SER A 179 -5.30 -10.85 -12.07
N GLY A 180 -4.39 -10.38 -11.22
CA GLY A 180 -3.71 -9.11 -11.36
C GLY A 180 -4.55 -7.92 -10.93
N VAL A 181 -5.63 -8.12 -10.17
CA VAL A 181 -6.46 -7.04 -9.64
C VAL A 181 -5.87 -6.55 -8.32
N LEU A 182 -5.82 -5.24 -8.14
CA LEU A 182 -5.37 -4.58 -6.91
C LEU A 182 -6.33 -4.87 -5.75
N VAL A 183 -5.85 -5.59 -4.73
CA VAL A 183 -6.66 -6.02 -3.57
C VAL A 183 -6.25 -5.35 -2.27
N ALA A 184 -4.98 -4.95 -2.12
CA ALA A 184 -4.51 -4.38 -0.86
C ALA A 184 -3.34 -3.40 -1.04
N LYS A 185 -3.05 -2.61 0.01
CA LYS A 185 -1.98 -1.58 0.01
C LYS A 185 -1.33 -1.49 1.36
N SER A 186 -0.04 -1.13 1.42
CA SER A 186 0.58 -0.74 2.68
C SER A 186 -0.14 0.49 3.23
N GLY A 187 -0.62 0.41 4.47
CA GLY A 187 -1.38 1.47 5.14
C GLY A 187 -0.51 2.63 5.62
N LEU A 188 0.80 2.41 5.74
CA LEU A 188 1.74 3.38 6.29
C LEU A 188 2.88 3.68 5.32
N THR A 189 3.35 4.93 5.36
CA THR A 189 4.64 5.34 4.82
C THR A 189 5.41 6.14 5.87
N ASP A 190 6.39 5.50 6.54
CA ASP A 190 7.27 6.20 7.49
C ASP A 190 8.63 6.49 6.86
N PHE A 191 8.67 7.50 6.00
CA PHE A 191 9.92 7.96 5.40
C PHE A 191 10.97 8.37 6.45
N SER A 192 10.54 8.98 7.56
CA SER A 192 11.48 9.58 8.53
C SER A 192 12.17 8.51 9.38
N GLY A 193 11.43 7.51 9.86
CA GLY A 193 12.01 6.33 10.52
C GLY A 193 12.85 5.52 9.55
N TRP A 194 12.26 5.16 8.40
CA TRP A 194 12.95 4.37 7.37
C TRP A 194 14.27 5.02 6.94
N SER A 195 14.33 6.34 6.69
CA SER A 195 15.57 7.01 6.24
C SER A 195 16.76 6.89 7.20
N LYS A 196 16.51 6.58 8.48
CA LYS A 196 17.57 6.40 9.50
C LYS A 196 18.12 4.98 9.50
N GLU A 197 17.32 4.01 9.09
CA GLU A 197 17.57 2.56 9.26
C GLU A 197 17.69 1.82 7.92
N CYS A 198 17.31 2.44 6.80
CA CYS A 198 17.32 1.84 5.46
C CYS A 198 18.72 1.46 4.95
N PHE A 199 19.76 1.78 5.71
CA PHE A 199 21.15 1.44 5.42
C PHE A 199 21.71 0.46 6.46
N GLY A 200 22.02 -0.76 6.02
CA GLY A 200 22.64 -1.79 6.87
C GLY A 200 21.72 -2.99 7.08
N ASP A 201 21.79 -3.57 8.27
CA ASP A 201 21.27 -4.92 8.56
C ASP A 201 19.83 -4.91 9.09
N HIS A 202 19.19 -3.74 9.18
CA HIS A 202 17.77 -3.60 9.55
C HIS A 202 16.86 -3.94 8.37
N SER A 203 16.95 -5.18 7.93
CA SER A 203 16.19 -5.76 6.83
C SER A 203 16.14 -7.28 6.98
N PRO A 204 15.29 -7.97 6.21
CA PRO A 204 15.23 -9.43 6.27
C PRO A 204 16.54 -10.13 5.91
N TRP A 205 17.54 -9.48 5.30
CA TRP A 205 18.86 -10.09 5.06
C TRP A 205 19.85 -9.88 6.22
N GLY A 206 19.45 -9.15 7.26
CA GLY A 206 20.16 -9.02 8.53
C GLY A 206 19.27 -9.51 9.67
N ASP A 207 18.93 -8.63 10.60
CA ASP A 207 18.43 -9.02 11.92
C ASP A 207 16.91 -8.78 12.14
N VAL A 208 16.19 -8.19 11.17
CA VAL A 208 14.80 -7.74 11.37
C VAL A 208 13.92 -7.93 10.13
N ASP A 209 12.71 -8.47 10.29
CA ASP A 209 11.62 -8.31 9.32
C ASP A 209 10.52 -7.43 9.94
N SER A 210 10.09 -6.39 9.22
CA SER A 210 9.11 -5.42 9.71
C SER A 210 7.70 -5.84 9.29
N PRO A 211 6.73 -5.95 10.22
CA PRO A 211 5.37 -6.34 9.88
C PRO A 211 4.73 -5.30 8.95
N ALA A 212 4.07 -5.77 7.89
CA ALA A 212 3.33 -4.90 6.99
C ALA A 212 1.91 -4.66 7.55
N LEU A 213 1.61 -3.41 7.90
CA LEU A 213 0.23 -2.99 8.10
C LEU A 213 -0.39 -2.74 6.73
N VAL A 214 -1.32 -3.61 6.34
CA VAL A 214 -1.97 -3.62 5.03
C VAL A 214 -3.45 -3.28 5.18
N THR A 215 -3.95 -2.42 4.31
CA THR A 215 -5.37 -2.07 4.23
C THR A 215 -5.94 -2.51 2.90
N VAL A 216 -7.24 -2.79 2.85
CA VAL A 216 -7.97 -3.07 1.60
C VAL A 216 -7.77 -1.88 0.65
N ALA A 217 -7.57 -2.18 -0.64
CA ALA A 217 -7.45 -1.14 -1.66
C ALA A 217 -8.75 -0.35 -1.82
N GLU A 218 -8.64 0.96 -2.05
CA GLU A 218 -9.81 1.80 -2.32
C GLU A 218 -10.48 1.43 -3.66
N THR A 219 -11.76 1.72 -3.77
CA THR A 219 -12.60 1.46 -4.95
C THR A 219 -12.20 2.33 -6.16
N ALA A 220 -12.73 2.00 -7.34
CA ALA A 220 -12.51 2.82 -8.55
C ALA A 220 -13.04 4.25 -8.41
N LEU A 221 -14.17 4.40 -7.73
CA LEU A 221 -14.77 5.68 -7.42
C LEU A 221 -13.86 6.48 -6.47
N GLU A 222 -13.40 5.90 -5.37
CA GLU A 222 -12.47 6.54 -4.43
C GLU A 222 -11.16 6.97 -5.09
N ARG A 223 -10.63 6.18 -6.04
CA ARG A 223 -9.46 6.60 -6.85
C ARG A 223 -9.74 7.86 -7.66
N THR A 224 -10.90 7.92 -8.30
CA THR A 224 -11.32 9.07 -9.12
C THR A 224 -11.49 10.30 -8.24
N LEU A 225 -12.14 10.13 -7.08
CA LEU A 225 -12.33 11.18 -6.08
C LEU A 225 -11.00 11.67 -5.49
N SER A 226 -10.10 10.75 -5.15
CA SER A 226 -8.75 11.06 -4.69
C SER A 226 -7.99 11.91 -5.70
N ALA A 227 -8.02 11.51 -6.98
CA ALA A 227 -7.41 12.30 -8.05
C ALA A 227 -8.06 13.69 -8.21
N ALA A 228 -9.38 13.79 -8.09
CA ALA A 228 -10.10 15.06 -8.13
C ALA A 228 -9.75 15.99 -6.95
N VAL A 229 -9.70 15.46 -5.73
CA VAL A 229 -9.29 16.20 -4.52
C VAL A 229 -7.85 16.68 -4.61
N MET A 230 -6.94 15.84 -5.10
CA MET A 230 -5.51 16.16 -5.15
C MET A 230 -5.11 17.05 -6.33
N ARG A 231 -5.78 16.92 -7.48
CA ARG A 231 -5.49 17.69 -8.70
C ARG A 231 -6.49 18.82 -8.96
N GLY A 232 -7.52 18.96 -8.12
CA GLY A 232 -8.47 20.04 -8.18
C GLY A 232 -7.78 21.41 -8.08
N GLY A 233 -8.41 22.44 -8.65
CA GLY A 233 -7.82 23.79 -8.76
C GLY A 233 -7.46 24.46 -7.42
N ARG A 234 -7.88 23.89 -6.29
CA ARG A 234 -7.58 24.38 -4.94
C ARG A 234 -6.90 23.28 -4.12
N LYS A 235 -5.67 23.57 -3.68
CA LYS A 235 -4.85 22.65 -2.89
C LYS A 235 -5.53 22.35 -1.54
N PRO A 236 -5.75 21.07 -1.18
CA PRO A 236 -6.41 20.71 0.07
C PRO A 236 -5.51 21.02 1.28
N LYS A 237 -6.14 21.29 2.43
CA LYS A 237 -5.42 21.48 3.70
C LYS A 237 -5.10 20.12 4.28
N VAL A 238 -3.82 19.85 4.55
CA VAL A 238 -3.41 18.57 5.18
C VAL A 238 -3.49 18.69 6.69
N ARG A 239 -4.13 17.71 7.34
CA ARG A 239 -4.17 17.54 8.79
C ARG A 239 -3.42 16.28 9.18
N THR A 240 -2.72 16.30 10.31
CA THR A 240 -2.04 15.13 10.88
C THR A 240 -2.67 14.81 12.23
N LEU A 241 -2.90 13.52 12.48
CA LEU A 241 -3.39 12.98 13.73
C LEU A 241 -2.36 12.01 14.30
N ARG A 242 -2.22 12.00 15.62
CA ARG A 242 -1.53 10.95 16.38
C ARG A 242 -2.47 9.78 16.56
N GLU A 243 -1.90 8.61 16.84
CA GLU A 243 -2.66 7.44 17.27
C GLU A 243 -3.58 7.79 18.45
N GLY A 244 -4.81 7.32 18.39
CA GLY A 244 -5.89 7.59 19.34
C GLY A 244 -6.66 8.90 19.10
N GLU A 245 -6.15 9.85 18.31
CA GLU A 245 -6.87 11.11 18.05
C GLU A 245 -8.07 10.90 17.12
N GLU A 246 -9.19 11.55 17.43
CA GLU A 246 -10.41 11.51 16.62
C GLU A 246 -10.33 12.53 15.47
N LEU A 247 -10.59 12.06 14.25
CA LEU A 247 -10.75 12.92 13.09
C LEU A 247 -12.09 13.67 13.15
N VAL A 248 -13.16 12.93 13.41
CA VAL A 248 -14.53 13.42 13.61
C VAL A 248 -15.22 12.51 14.60
N ARG A 249 -16.25 13.03 15.29
CA ARG A 249 -17.10 12.24 16.19
C ARG A 249 -18.50 12.10 15.60
N GLN A 250 -19.11 10.93 15.82
CA GLN A 250 -20.51 10.70 15.48
C GLN A 250 -21.42 11.74 16.13
N GLY A 251 -22.40 12.22 15.38
CA GLY A 251 -23.33 13.28 15.78
C GLY A 251 -22.83 14.70 15.55
N ASP A 252 -21.51 14.92 15.39
CA ASP A 252 -20.97 16.25 15.11
C ASP A 252 -21.51 16.79 13.78
N SER A 253 -21.69 18.11 13.69
CA SER A 253 -21.95 18.76 12.41
C SER A 253 -20.64 18.83 11.61
N GLY A 254 -20.69 18.51 10.32
CA GLY A 254 -19.53 18.62 9.44
C GLY A 254 -19.88 18.70 7.97
N HIS A 255 -19.11 19.52 7.25
CA HIS A 255 -19.32 19.78 5.82
C HIS A 255 -18.04 19.56 4.99
N GLU A 256 -17.06 18.91 5.59
CA GLU A 256 -15.79 18.56 4.96
C GLU A 256 -15.75 17.09 4.56
N LEU A 257 -15.03 16.85 3.46
CA LEU A 257 -14.56 15.54 3.02
C LEU A 257 -13.12 15.34 3.46
N PHE A 258 -12.78 14.09 3.76
CA PHE A 258 -11.44 13.67 4.11
C PHE A 258 -10.96 12.63 3.12
N LEU A 259 -9.80 12.88 2.51
CA LEU A 259 -9.05 11.87 1.77
C LEU A 259 -7.90 11.39 2.66
N LEU A 260 -7.88 10.10 2.97
CA LEU A 260 -6.81 9.51 3.75
C LEU A 260 -5.54 9.37 2.89
N LEU A 261 -4.47 10.09 3.25
CA LEU A 261 -3.22 10.11 2.48
C LEU A 261 -2.20 9.10 3.03
N ASP A 262 -2.23 8.88 4.34
CA ASP A 262 -1.34 7.97 5.05
C ASP A 262 -1.92 7.59 6.42
N GLY A 263 -1.63 6.37 6.86
CA GLY A 263 -2.11 5.81 8.13
C GLY A 263 -3.43 5.07 8.01
N ILE A 264 -3.91 4.57 9.15
CA ILE A 264 -5.14 3.80 9.29
C ILE A 264 -6.11 4.55 10.20
N LEU A 265 -7.34 4.73 9.73
CA LEU A 265 -8.47 5.20 10.53
C LEU A 265 -9.38 4.02 10.86
N GLU A 266 -9.81 3.92 12.11
CA GLU A 266 -10.91 3.05 12.53
C GLU A 266 -12.23 3.84 12.44
N VAL A 267 -13.26 3.17 11.93
CA VAL A 267 -14.65 3.66 11.88
C VAL A 267 -15.42 3.05 13.03
N LEU A 268 -15.97 3.89 13.91
CA LEU A 268 -16.78 3.46 15.05
C LEU A 268 -18.20 3.99 14.93
N VAL A 269 -19.19 3.12 15.17
CA VAL A 269 -20.61 3.49 15.30
C VAL A 269 -21.06 3.12 16.70
N ASP A 270 -21.62 4.08 17.42
CA ASP A 270 -22.01 3.95 18.83
C ASP A 270 -20.88 3.47 19.76
N GLY A 271 -19.63 3.68 19.34
CA GLY A 271 -18.42 3.28 20.05
C GLY A 271 -17.86 1.92 19.63
N ASP A 272 -18.58 1.16 18.81
CA ASP A 272 -18.16 -0.16 18.32
C ASP A 272 -17.43 -0.04 16.98
N PRO A 273 -16.27 -0.69 16.81
CA PRO A 273 -15.51 -0.63 15.57
C PRO A 273 -16.11 -1.53 14.50
N ILE A 274 -16.43 -0.93 13.35
CA ILE A 274 -17.11 -1.63 12.24
C ILE A 274 -16.24 -1.78 10.99
N ALA A 275 -15.21 -0.93 10.83
CA ALA A 275 -14.34 -0.96 9.66
C ALA A 275 -13.01 -0.23 9.91
N GLU A 276 -12.03 -0.48 9.04
CA GLU A 276 -10.81 0.31 8.93
C GLU A 276 -10.71 0.93 7.54
N LEU A 277 -10.23 2.18 7.49
CA LEU A 277 -9.96 2.93 6.26
C LEU A 277 -8.46 3.10 6.12
N GLY A 278 -7.97 2.86 4.91
CA GLY A 278 -6.58 3.03 4.53
C GLY A 278 -6.34 4.15 3.52
N PRO A 279 -5.09 4.40 3.15
CA PRO A 279 -4.73 5.45 2.21
C PRO A 279 -5.43 5.29 0.85
N GLY A 280 -6.02 6.38 0.36
CA GLY A 280 -6.88 6.40 -0.82
C GLY A 280 -8.36 6.48 -0.49
N ALA A 281 -8.77 6.07 0.71
CA ALA A 281 -10.16 6.12 1.13
C ALA A 281 -10.67 7.55 1.28
N VAL A 282 -11.92 7.78 0.88
CA VAL A 282 -12.64 9.05 1.05
C VAL A 282 -13.71 8.87 2.11
N ALA A 283 -13.80 9.80 3.06
CA ALA A 283 -14.77 9.72 4.15
C ALA A 283 -15.44 11.07 4.41
N GLY A 284 -16.64 11.01 4.97
CA GLY A 284 -17.43 12.18 5.37
C GLY A 284 -18.47 12.62 4.34
N GLU A 285 -18.63 11.86 3.26
CA GLU A 285 -19.61 12.04 2.19
C GLU A 285 -21.05 12.01 2.70
N ARG A 286 -21.36 11.14 3.65
CA ARG A 286 -22.73 11.01 4.18
C ARG A 286 -23.20 12.24 4.91
N ALA A 287 -22.34 12.89 5.69
CA ALA A 287 -22.69 14.14 6.34
C ALA A 287 -23.06 15.23 5.32
N LEU A 288 -22.51 15.18 4.09
CA LEU A 288 -22.89 16.11 3.03
C LEU A 288 -24.25 15.82 2.42
N LEU A 289 -24.64 14.55 2.37
CA LEU A 289 -25.88 14.11 1.73
C LEU A 289 -27.06 14.05 2.72
N GLU A 290 -26.79 13.75 3.99
CA GLU A 290 -27.77 13.40 5.02
C GLU A 290 -27.96 14.53 6.06
N GLY A 291 -27.83 15.79 5.63
CA GLY A 291 -28.21 16.95 6.46
C GLY A 291 -27.16 17.43 7.46
N GLY A 292 -25.88 17.08 7.27
CA GLY A 292 -24.75 17.71 7.97
C GLY A 292 -24.20 16.96 9.17
N SER A 293 -24.83 15.88 9.64
CA SER A 293 -24.38 15.14 10.83
C SER A 293 -23.47 13.96 10.46
N ARG A 294 -22.42 13.74 11.26
CA ARG A 294 -21.51 12.60 11.10
C ARG A 294 -22.19 11.32 11.59
N THR A 295 -22.24 10.29 10.74
CA THR A 295 -22.89 9.01 11.05
C THR A 295 -21.99 8.05 11.84
N SER A 296 -20.69 8.31 11.88
CA SER A 296 -19.70 7.53 12.62
C SER A 296 -18.57 8.40 13.15
N THR A 297 -17.87 7.87 14.17
CA THR A 297 -16.60 8.42 14.67
C THR A 297 -15.46 7.86 13.84
N LEU A 298 -14.52 8.70 13.42
CA LEU A 298 -13.30 8.26 12.75
C LEU A 298 -12.13 8.50 13.69
N ARG A 299 -11.41 7.45 14.08
CA ARG A 299 -10.29 7.53 15.05
C ARG A 299 -9.01 7.01 14.44
N ALA A 300 -7.89 7.68 14.69
CA ALA A 300 -6.59 7.27 14.19
C ALA A 300 -6.09 6.03 14.94
N ARG A 301 -5.87 4.91 14.22
CA ARG A 301 -5.21 3.69 14.71
C ARG A 301 -3.70 3.78 14.67
N THR A 302 -3.20 4.62 13.78
CA THR A 302 -1.78 4.93 13.62
C THR A 302 -1.62 6.45 13.60
N ARG A 303 -0.39 6.95 13.43
CA ARG A 303 -0.24 8.31 12.92
C ARG A 303 -0.93 8.41 11.55
N VAL A 304 -1.79 9.40 11.37
CA VAL A 304 -2.62 9.57 10.17
C VAL A 304 -2.39 10.93 9.54
N ARG A 305 -2.39 10.99 8.22
CA ARG A 305 -2.45 12.23 7.43
C ARG A 305 -3.67 12.20 6.53
N VAL A 306 -4.49 13.25 6.60
CA VAL A 306 -5.66 13.43 5.74
C VAL A 306 -5.56 14.74 4.97
N ALA A 307 -6.03 14.75 3.73
CA ALA A 307 -6.40 15.96 3.01
C ALA A 307 -7.84 16.32 3.37
N VAL A 308 -8.06 17.56 3.79
CA VAL A 308 -9.39 18.12 4.05
C VAL A 308 -9.81 18.90 2.80
N ALA A 309 -10.92 18.47 2.20
CA ALA A 309 -11.52 19.08 1.03
C ALA A 309 -12.92 19.62 1.37
N ALA A 310 -13.29 20.73 0.72
CA ALA A 310 -14.66 21.22 0.79
C ALA A 310 -15.56 20.41 -0.14
N ALA A 311 -16.83 20.24 0.23
CA ALA A 311 -17.83 19.53 -0.56
C ALA A 311 -17.89 20.01 -2.03
N GLU A 312 -17.76 21.32 -2.25
CA GLU A 312 -17.85 21.91 -3.60
C GLU A 312 -16.70 21.50 -4.54
N GLN A 313 -15.65 20.87 -4.02
CA GLN A 313 -14.53 20.38 -4.82
C GLN A 313 -14.80 19.02 -5.47
N VAL A 314 -15.91 18.36 -5.10
CA VAL A 314 -16.24 17.01 -5.49
C VAL A 314 -17.63 16.97 -6.11
N ASP A 315 -17.77 16.17 -7.17
CA ASP A 315 -19.05 15.97 -7.85
C ASP A 315 -20.08 15.29 -6.93
N THR A 316 -21.29 15.82 -6.89
CA THR A 316 -22.35 15.34 -5.99
C THR A 316 -22.83 13.95 -6.37
N GLU A 317 -22.87 13.62 -7.67
CA GLU A 317 -23.24 12.28 -8.14
C GLU A 317 -22.24 11.23 -7.65
N ALA A 318 -20.94 11.54 -7.69
CA ALA A 318 -19.89 10.68 -7.16
C ALA A 318 -19.97 10.50 -5.63
N LEU A 319 -20.47 11.50 -4.89
CA LEU A 319 -20.71 11.35 -3.44
C LEU A 319 -21.87 10.40 -3.14
N HIS A 320 -22.94 10.44 -3.94
CA HIS A 320 -24.08 9.53 -3.78
C HIS A 320 -23.66 8.08 -4.02
N GLU A 321 -22.92 7.80 -5.08
CA GLU A 321 -22.41 6.45 -5.36
C GLU A 321 -21.48 5.95 -4.24
N LEU A 322 -20.64 6.84 -3.68
CA LEU A 322 -19.75 6.49 -2.56
C LEU A 322 -20.55 6.12 -1.31
N ALA A 323 -21.59 6.89 -0.99
CA ALA A 323 -22.43 6.66 0.19
C ALA A 323 -23.18 5.32 0.14
N GLU A 324 -23.64 4.87 -1.04
CA GLU A 324 -24.25 3.53 -1.19
C GLU A 324 -23.25 2.42 -0.84
N GLY A 325 -21.98 2.56 -1.22
CA GLY A 325 -20.92 1.60 -0.89
C GLY A 325 -20.47 1.62 0.58
N HIS A 326 -20.75 2.71 1.30
CA HIS A 326 -20.32 2.94 2.69
C HIS A 326 -21.41 2.70 3.74
N ARG A 327 -22.65 2.43 3.35
CA ARG A 327 -23.76 2.02 4.26
C ARG A 327 -23.58 0.58 4.76
N ARG A 328 -22.48 0.32 5.47
CA ARG A 328 -22.17 -1.03 6.00
C ARG A 328 -22.90 -1.31 7.30
N GLU A 329 -23.15 -0.29 8.12
CA GLU A 329 -23.92 -0.41 9.36
C GLU A 329 -25.40 -0.75 9.15
N GLU A 330 -25.95 -0.48 7.95
CA GLU A 330 -27.33 -0.84 7.59
C GLU A 330 -27.45 -2.27 7.04
N GLN A 331 -26.35 -2.88 6.58
CA GLN A 331 -26.34 -4.24 6.02
C GLN A 331 -26.27 -5.33 7.10
N ASP A 332 -25.74 -5.01 8.30
CA ASP A 332 -25.68 -5.90 9.48
C ASP A 332 -26.63 -5.45 10.61
N GLY A 333 -27.78 -4.87 10.26
CA GLY A 333 -28.86 -4.67 11.24
C GLY A 333 -29.33 -6.01 11.82
N PRO A 334 -29.69 -6.09 13.12
CA PRO A 334 -30.14 -7.33 13.72
C PRO A 334 -31.35 -7.85 12.94
N GLN A 335 -31.25 -9.07 12.41
CA GLN A 335 -32.40 -9.73 11.81
C GLN A 335 -33.53 -9.76 12.85
N PRO A 336 -34.74 -9.26 12.54
CA PRO A 336 -35.84 -9.33 13.47
C PRO A 336 -36.15 -10.79 13.75
N THR A 337 -36.02 -11.19 15.01
CA THR A 337 -36.47 -12.50 15.49
C THR A 337 -37.96 -12.62 15.23
N ALA A 338 -38.31 -13.49 14.29
CA ALA A 338 -39.65 -14.03 14.11
C ALA A 338 -39.62 -15.53 14.44
#